data_AF-A0A9E3GVX5-F1
#
_entry.id   AF-A0A9E3GVX5-F1
#
_cell.length_a   1.000
_cell.length_b   1.000
_cell.length_c   1.000
_cell.angle_alpha   90.00
_cell.angle_beta   90.00
_cell.angle_gamma   90.00
#
_symmetry.space_group_name_H-M   'P 1'
#
loop_
_entity.id
_entity.type
_entity.pdbx_description
1 polymer ?
#
loop_
_entity_poly.entity_id
_entity_poly.type
_entity_poly.pdbx_seq_one_letter_code
_entity_poly.pdbx_strand_id
1 'polypeptide(L)' 'MVREELTEAERRELFEEQVLPYLDRLYSAALRYTRNGTEAEDLVQEAVAKAYTNFHQFQQGTNLRA' A
#
# COMPACT_ATOMS: atom_id res chain seq x y z
N MET A 1 4.70 24.77 17.33
CA MET A 1 3.83 24.14 16.31
C MET A 1 3.93 22.64 16.57
N VAL A 2 2.98 22.09 17.32
CA VAL A 2 2.95 20.64 17.62
C VAL A 2 2.67 19.94 16.31
N ARG A 3 3.52 19.01 15.88
CA ARG A 3 3.17 18.10 14.77
C ARG A 3 2.06 17.20 15.31
N GLU A 4 0.85 17.32 14.80
CA GLU A 4 -0.19 16.33 15.04
C GLU A 4 0.27 15.02 14.39
N GLU A 5 0.55 14.01 15.21
CA GLU A 5 0.76 12.66 14.70
C GLU A 5 -0.57 12.14 14.18
N LEU A 6 -0.60 11.67 12.93
CA LEU A 6 -1.78 11.05 12.34
C LEU A 6 -2.25 9.89 13.22
N THR A 7 -3.53 9.91 13.58
CA THR A 7 -4.20 8.78 14.22
C THR A 7 -4.15 7.55 13.30
N GLU A 8 -4.38 6.36 13.87
CA GLU A 8 -4.41 5.13 13.08
C GLU A 8 -5.49 5.16 11.99
N ALA A 9 -6.63 5.81 12.27
CA ALA A 9 -7.72 5.96 11.31
C ALA A 9 -7.31 6.86 10.12
N GLU A 10 -6.72 8.02 10.39
CA GLU A 10 -6.26 8.95 9.35
C GLU A 10 -5.11 8.35 8.53
N ARG A 11 -4.22 7.59 9.18
CA ARG A 11 -3.14 6.87 8.49
C ARG A 11 -3.67 5.80 7.56
N ARG A 12 -4.71 5.06 7.98
CA ARG A 12 -5.38 4.08 7.13
C ARG A 12 -6.03 4.74 5.94
N GLU A 13 -6.76 5.83 6.14
CA GLU A 13 -7.39 6.59 5.07
C GLU A 13 -6.37 7.12 4.06
N LEU A 14 -5.27 7.71 4.54
CA LEU A 14 -4.18 8.16 3.68
C LEU A 14 -3.53 7.01 2.93
N PHE A 15 -3.32 5.86 3.58
CA PHE A 15 -2.77 4.68 2.90
C PHE A 15 -3.71 4.19 1.79
N GLU A 16 -5.00 4.08 2.07
CA GLU A 16 -6.02 3.69 1.08
C GLU A 16 -6.02 4.65 -0.10
N GLU A 17 -6.05 5.97 0.13
CA GLU A 17 -5.99 6.98 -0.93
C GLU A 17 -4.74 6.83 -1.82
N GLN A 18 -3.58 6.54 -1.21
CA GLN A 18 -2.32 6.40 -1.92
C GLN A 18 -2.18 5.05 -2.64
N VAL A 19 -2.79 3.98 -2.14
CA VAL A 19 -2.58 2.61 -2.65
C VAL A 19 -3.68 2.14 -3.59
N LEU A 20 -4.93 2.52 -3.36
CA LEU A 20 -6.08 2.15 -4.21
C LEU A 20 -5.82 2.39 -5.71
N PRO A 21 -5.21 3.51 -6.16
CA PRO A 21 -4.94 3.73 -7.58
C PRO A 21 -3.97 2.72 -8.22
N TYR A 22 -3.18 2.01 -7.40
CA TYR A 22 -2.18 1.04 -7.87
C TYR A 22 -2.64 -0.41 -7.77
N LEU A 23 -3.72 -0.70 -7.03
CA LEU A 23 -4.18 -2.09 -6.80
C LEU A 23 -4.48 -2.83 -8.11
N ASP A 24 -5.19 -2.20 -9.05
CA ASP A 24 -5.53 -2.83 -10.33
C ASP A 24 -4.27 -3.18 -11.14
N ARG A 25 -3.24 -2.34 -11.08
CA ARG A 25 -1.97 -2.58 -11.75
C ARG A 25 -1.17 -3.67 -11.06
N LEU A 26 -1.15 -3.68 -9.73
CA LEU A 26 -0.49 -4.74 -8.94
C LEU A 26 -1.13 -6.09 -9.22
N TYR A 27 -2.46 -6.15 -9.23
CA TYR A 27 -3.21 -7.37 -9.57
C TYR A 27 -2.97 -7.81 -11.00
N SER A 28 -3.00 -6.90 -11.97
CA SER A 28 -2.68 -7.20 -13.37
C SER A 28 -1.26 -7.74 -13.55
N ALA A 29 -0.30 -7.22 -12.77
CA ALA A 29 1.08 -7.72 -12.77
C ALA A 29 1.18 -9.10 -12.11
N ALA A 30 0.53 -9.29 -10.97
CA ALA A 30 0.50 -10.57 -10.24
C ALA A 30 -0.12 -11.68 -11.11
N LEU A 31 -1.23 -11.40 -11.80
CA LEU A 31 -1.85 -12.32 -12.75
C LEU A 31 -0.92 -12.77 -13.88
N ARG A 32 -0.05 -11.87 -14.36
CA ARG A 32 0.94 -12.22 -15.41
C ARG A 32 2.01 -13.17 -14.88
N TYR A 33 2.35 -13.09 -13.60
CA TYR A 33 3.35 -13.96 -12.97
C TYR A 33 2.79 -15.32 -12.57
N THR A 34 1.62 -15.35 -11.92
CA THR A 34 1.05 -16.59 -11.35
C THR A 34 0.22 -17.36 -12.37
N ARG A 35 -0.40 -16.66 -13.33
CA ARG A 35 -1.42 -17.22 -14.24
C ARG A 35 -2.61 -17.86 -13.50
N ASN A 36 -2.78 -17.49 -12.22
CA ASN A 36 -3.81 -17.99 -11.32
C ASN A 36 -4.39 -16.79 -10.54
N GLY A 37 -5.71 -16.62 -10.60
CA GLY A 37 -6.39 -15.50 -9.95
C GLY A 37 -6.26 -15.48 -8.44
N THR A 38 -6.35 -16.65 -7.79
CA THR A 38 -6.24 -16.77 -6.33
C THR A 38 -4.82 -16.46 -5.88
N GLU A 39 -3.80 -17.06 -6.52
CA GLU A 39 -2.40 -16.76 -6.18
C GLU A 39 -2.03 -15.30 -6.46
N ALA A 40 -2.64 -14.68 -7.48
CA ALA A 40 -2.43 -13.27 -7.77
C ALA A 40 -3.04 -12.37 -6.69
N GLU A 41 -4.23 -12.73 -6.20
CA GLU A 41 -4.89 -12.01 -5.11
C GLU A 41 -4.07 -12.11 -3.82
N ASP A 42 -3.65 -13.31 -3.44
CA ASP A 42 -2.81 -13.54 -2.26
C ASP A 42 -1.50 -12.74 -2.33
N LEU A 43 -0.85 -12.72 -3.50
CA LEU A 43 0.39 -11.96 -3.71
C LEU A 43 0.19 -10.45 -3.56
N VAL A 44 -0.91 -9.92 -4.09
CA VAL A 44 -1.25 -8.49 -3.93
C VAL A 44 -1.57 -8.17 -2.49
N GLN A 45 -2.36 -9.01 -1.81
CA GLN A 45 -2.70 -8.81 -0.41
C GLN A 45 -1.44 -8.80 0.48
N GLU A 46 -0.51 -9.75 0.28
CA GLU A 46 0.75 -9.80 1.02
C GLU A 46 1.60 -8.54 0.77
N ALA A 47 1.69 -8.08 -0.47
CA ALA A 47 2.42 -6.86 -0.82
C ALA A 47 1.82 -5.61 -0.15
N VAL A 48 0.50 -5.48 -0.19
CA VAL A 48 -0.24 -4.35 0.43
C VAL A 48 -0.11 -4.41 1.96
N ALA A 49 -0.21 -5.58 2.59
CA ALA A 49 -0.04 -5.75 4.03
C ALA A 49 1.38 -5.35 4.48
N LYS A 50 2.41 -5.74 3.72
CA LYS A 50 3.79 -5.30 3.96
C LYS A 50 3.95 -3.79 3.78
N ALA A 51 3.34 -3.22 2.75
CA ALA A 51 3.36 -1.78 2.53
C ALA A 51 2.71 -1.02 3.68
N TYR A 52 1.53 -1.46 4.14
CA TYR A 52 0.82 -0.86 5.28
C TYR A 52 1.64 -0.94 6.56
N THR A 53 2.25 -2.11 6.81
CA THR A 53 3.11 -2.32 7.97
C THR A 53 4.34 -1.43 7.92
N ASN A 54 4.85 -1.02 6.76
CA ASN A 54 5.97 -0.06 6.66
C ASN A 54 5.51 1.40 6.55
N PHE A 55 4.22 1.64 6.30
CA PHE A 55 3.65 2.98 6.11
C PHE A 55 3.70 3.84 7.36
N HIS A 56 3.81 3.26 8.57
CA HIS A 56 4.07 4.04 9.78
C HIS A 56 5.43 4.76 9.78
N GLN A 57 6.38 4.29 8.98
CA GLN A 57 7.69 4.95 8.79
C GLN A 57 7.63 6.01 7.68
N PHE A 58 6.51 6.07 6.95
CA PHE A 58 6.31 7.06 5.90
C PHE A 58 6.18 8.44 6.54
N GLN A 59 7.21 9.27 6.36
CA GLN A 59 7.15 10.69 6.69
C GLN A 59 6.62 11.44 5.46
N GLN A 60 5.44 12.05 5.58
CA GLN A 60 4.89 12.94 4.56
C GLN A 60 5.92 14.03 4.23
N GLY A 61 6.48 14.00 3.01
CA GLY A 61 7.62 14.82 2.57
C GLY A 61 8.87 14.04 2.17
N THR A 62 8.94 12.74 2.46
CA THR A 62 9.94 11.83 1.86
C THR A 62 9.42 11.29 0.54
N ASN A 63 10.27 11.31 -0.48
CA ASN A 63 9.93 10.89 -1.83
C ASN A 63 9.58 9.39 -1.79
N LEU A 64 8.36 8.99 -2.19
CA LEU A 64 7.91 7.59 -2.35
C LEU A 64 8.69 6.82 -3.44
N ARG A 65 9.89 7.27 -3.79
CA ARG A 65 10.74 6.81 -4.89
C ARG A 65 12.20 6.54 -4.47
N ALA A 66 12.54 6.57 -3.18
CA ALA A 66 13.90 6.26 -2.72
C ALA A 66 14.11 4.75 -2.56
#